data_AF-A0AAD5YW88-F1
#
_entry.id   AF-A0AAD5YW88-F1
#
_cell.length_a   1.000
_cell.length_b   1.000
_cell.length_c   1.000
_cell.angle_alpha   90.00
_cell.angle_beta   90.00
_cell.angle_gamma   90.00
#
_symmetry.space_group_name_H-M   'P 1'
#
loop_
_entity.id
_entity.type
_entity.pdbx_description
1 polymer ?
#
loop_
_entity_poly.entity_id
_entity_poly.type
_entity_poly.pdbx_seq_one_letter_code
_entity_poly.pdbx_strand_id
1 'polypeptide(L)'
;MPPFISILEWRAISLSFHFMAIIFTTFRLYRRCKVKKMWWDDFCALGAFILDVALALTVLSNNSYSGEDYLSPPYIKCTNRNGPPDGSPNTPEKRQSKIILFWITGTFPAIIVWLARISICLSIARIDVQNTAIRIPLWTYLLISAFALVGGALVSQKIYVCARSDAWHYTNSVQCLVGKTSGYISITGDLLADSILTAISFRLLWKAHIRRSQKRVLSWLFAANIFSSLAGVLYGVMAIVANKLGRSRSPLLSMSIHIKVPFIGSFGVFFLFSSLD
;
A
#
# COMPACT_ATOMS: atom_id res chain seq x y z
N MET A 1 20.35 11.36 -15.84
CA MET A 1 20.43 11.70 -14.40
C MET A 1 20.46 10.40 -13.61
N PRO A 2 21.47 10.18 -12.75
CA PRO A 2 21.43 9.06 -11.81
C PRO A 2 20.21 9.23 -10.88
N PRO A 3 19.63 8.13 -10.39
CA PRO A 3 18.58 8.22 -9.39
C PRO A 3 19.11 8.95 -8.14
N PHE A 4 18.33 9.87 -7.58
CA PHE A 4 18.69 10.65 -6.38
C PHE A 4 18.89 9.79 -5.11
N ILE A 5 18.44 8.53 -5.13
CA ILE A 5 18.51 7.58 -4.01
C ILE A 5 19.06 6.25 -4.54
N SER A 6 20.05 5.68 -3.85
CA SER A 6 20.60 4.36 -4.17
C SER A 6 19.59 3.24 -3.86
N ILE A 7 19.70 2.11 -4.57
CA ILE A 7 18.82 0.96 -4.35
C ILE A 7 18.91 0.43 -2.90
N LEU A 8 20.10 0.52 -2.30
CA LEU A 8 20.34 0.10 -0.92
C LEU A 8 19.62 1.01 0.07
N GLU A 9 19.75 2.33 -0.07
CA GLU A 9 19.05 3.31 0.77
C GLU A 9 17.54 3.14 0.67
N TRP A 10 17.02 2.97 -0.54
CA TRP A 10 15.60 2.70 -0.77
C TRP A 10 15.11 1.47 0.00
N ARG A 11 15.85 0.36 -0.09
CA ARG A 11 15.51 -0.88 0.62
C ARG A 11 15.53 -0.68 2.12
N ALA A 12 16.56 -0.01 2.64
CA ALA A 12 16.65 0.28 4.06
C ALA A 12 15.43 1.07 4.54
N ILE A 13 15.08 2.15 3.84
CA ILE A 13 13.90 2.99 4.14
C ILE A 13 12.62 2.15 4.11
N SER A 14 12.38 1.41 3.03
CA SER A 14 11.19 0.58 2.86
C SER A 14 11.07 -0.48 3.97
N LEU A 15 12.15 -1.19 4.28
CA LEU A 15 12.17 -2.21 5.33
C LEU A 15 11.91 -1.58 6.70
N SER A 16 12.53 -0.44 7.02
CA SER A 16 12.28 0.26 8.29
C SER A 16 10.79 0.58 8.46
N PHE A 17 10.13 1.05 7.39
CA PHE A 17 8.69 1.31 7.42
C PHE A 17 7.87 0.03 7.62
N HIS A 18 8.17 -1.07 6.91
CA HIS A 18 7.49 -2.36 7.11
C HIS A 18 7.71 -2.93 8.51
N PHE A 19 8.94 -2.92 9.03
CA PHE A 19 9.23 -3.39 10.40
C PHE A 19 8.45 -2.59 11.44
N MET A 20 8.41 -1.27 11.29
CA MET A 20 7.63 -0.41 12.18
C MET A 20 6.13 -0.77 12.14
N ALA A 21 5.56 -0.99 10.96
CA ALA A 21 4.17 -1.40 10.80
C ALA A 21 3.87 -2.77 11.41
N ILE A 22 4.76 -3.74 11.19
CA ILE A 22 4.66 -5.10 11.73
C ILE A 22 4.70 -5.05 13.25
N ILE A 23 5.63 -4.31 13.85
CA ILE A 23 5.76 -4.18 15.31
C ILE A 23 4.47 -3.57 15.90
N PHE A 24 3.99 -2.46 15.35
CA PHE A 24 2.79 -1.80 15.86
C PHE A 24 1.52 -2.64 15.71
N THR A 25 1.37 -3.32 14.58
CA THR A 25 0.20 -4.16 14.34
C THR A 25 0.23 -5.41 15.22
N THR A 26 1.40 -6.03 15.39
CA THR A 26 1.58 -7.18 16.30
C THR A 26 1.25 -6.78 17.73
N PHE A 27 1.77 -5.64 18.20
CA PHE A 27 1.50 -5.14 19.55
C PHE A 27 0.01 -4.85 19.78
N ARG A 28 -0.65 -4.23 18.80
CA ARG A 28 -2.10 -4.00 18.80
C ARG A 28 -2.88 -5.31 18.95
N LEU A 29 -2.58 -6.30 18.10
CA LEU A 29 -3.25 -7.60 18.11
C LEU A 29 -2.98 -8.36 19.41
N TYR A 30 -1.73 -8.44 19.87
CA TYR A 30 -1.35 -9.10 21.11
C TYR A 30 -2.13 -8.57 22.32
N ARG A 31 -2.18 -7.23 22.49
CA ARG A 31 -2.93 -6.63 23.61
C ARG A 31 -4.42 -6.94 23.51
N ARG A 32 -5.02 -6.86 22.33
CA ARG A 32 -6.46 -7.12 22.13
C ARG A 32 -6.82 -8.58 22.37
N CYS A 33 -5.96 -9.51 21.97
CA CYS A 33 -6.05 -10.93 22.31
C CYS A 33 -5.99 -11.13 23.82
N LYS A 34 -5.05 -10.46 24.51
CA LYS A 34 -4.90 -10.55 25.97
C LYS A 34 -6.14 -10.04 26.72
N VAL A 35 -6.78 -8.97 26.23
CA VAL A 35 -7.98 -8.39 26.84
C VAL A 35 -9.27 -9.12 26.39
N LYS A 36 -9.18 -10.16 25.54
CA LYS A 36 -10.32 -10.94 25.00
C LYS A 36 -11.42 -10.10 24.35
N LYS A 37 -11.06 -8.94 23.77
CA LYS A 37 -11.99 -8.01 23.11
C LYS A 37 -11.68 -7.91 21.61
N MET A 38 -11.64 -9.05 20.92
CA MET A 38 -11.45 -9.09 19.47
C MET A 38 -12.73 -8.64 18.76
N TRP A 39 -12.58 -7.73 17.81
CA TRP A 39 -13.67 -7.16 17.00
C TRP A 39 -13.37 -7.37 15.51
N TRP A 40 -14.37 -7.17 14.65
CA TRP A 40 -14.24 -7.29 13.18
C TRP A 40 -13.08 -6.48 12.58
N ASP A 41 -12.77 -5.35 13.20
CA ASP A 41 -11.63 -4.49 12.89
C ASP A 41 -10.27 -5.19 13.05
N ASP A 42 -10.12 -6.06 14.06
CA ASP A 42 -8.87 -6.79 14.31
C ASP A 42 -8.61 -7.85 13.23
N PHE A 43 -9.65 -8.41 12.61
CA PHE A 43 -9.50 -9.34 11.48
C PHE A 43 -9.05 -8.62 10.21
N CYS A 44 -9.59 -7.43 9.92
CA CYS A 44 -9.09 -6.59 8.83
C CYS A 44 -7.62 -6.20 9.04
N ALA A 45 -7.25 -5.85 10.28
CA ALA A 45 -5.88 -5.54 10.65
C ALA A 45 -4.94 -6.74 10.52
N LEU A 46 -5.39 -7.95 10.91
CA LEU A 46 -4.63 -9.19 10.73
C LEU A 46 -4.44 -9.54 9.25
N GLY A 47 -5.47 -9.38 8.42
CA GLY A 47 -5.36 -9.60 6.98
C GLY A 47 -4.36 -8.63 6.33
N ALA A 48 -4.46 -7.34 6.68
CA ALA A 48 -3.50 -6.33 6.24
C ALA A 48 -2.06 -6.67 6.70
N PHE A 49 -1.90 -7.14 7.94
CA PHE A 49 -0.61 -7.56 8.50
C PHE A 49 0.03 -8.71 7.73
N ILE A 50 -0.73 -9.77 7.45
CA ILE A 50 -0.21 -10.94 6.72
C ILE A 50 0.28 -10.53 5.32
N LEU A 51 -0.50 -9.69 4.64
CA LEU A 51 -0.14 -9.18 3.31
C LEU A 51 1.07 -8.23 3.37
N ASP A 52 1.20 -7.42 4.42
CA ASP A 52 2.35 -6.52 4.62
C ASP A 52 3.64 -7.30 4.90
N VAL A 53 3.57 -8.39 5.68
CA VAL A 53 4.69 -9.33 5.86
C VAL A 53 5.10 -9.94 4.52
N ALA A 54 4.13 -10.40 3.72
CA ALA A 54 4.42 -10.93 2.38
C ALA A 54 5.11 -9.88 1.49
N LEU A 55 4.68 -8.62 1.58
CA LEU A 55 5.28 -7.52 0.84
C LEU A 55 6.71 -7.21 1.34
N ALA A 56 6.95 -7.20 2.64
CA ALA A 56 8.29 -7.02 3.22
C ALA A 56 9.25 -8.14 2.79
N LEU A 57 8.77 -9.39 2.71
CA LEU A 57 9.53 -10.52 2.20
C LEU A 57 9.94 -10.32 0.73
N THR A 58 9.13 -9.66 -0.10
CA THR A 58 9.55 -9.34 -1.49
C THR A 58 10.70 -8.34 -1.56
N VAL A 59 10.79 -7.40 -0.61
CA VAL A 59 11.91 -6.45 -0.53
C VAL A 59 13.18 -7.15 -0.08
N LEU A 60 13.05 -8.09 0.87
CA LEU A 60 14.16 -8.90 1.38
C LEU A 60 14.67 -9.91 0.32
N SER A 61 13.78 -10.60 -0.37
CA SER A 61 14.13 -11.63 -1.36
C SER A 61 14.70 -11.05 -2.66
N ASN A 62 14.37 -9.78 -2.97
CA ASN A 62 14.97 -9.05 -4.09
C ASN A 62 16.48 -8.78 -3.93
N ASN A 63 17.11 -9.18 -2.81
CA ASN A 63 18.56 -9.20 -2.65
C ASN A 63 19.29 -10.00 -3.74
N SER A 64 18.66 -11.02 -4.33
CA SER A 64 19.30 -11.86 -5.35
C SER A 64 19.27 -11.28 -6.77
N TYR A 65 18.62 -10.14 -7.02
CA TYR A 65 18.38 -9.63 -8.39
C TYR A 65 19.09 -8.32 -8.76
N SER A 66 19.89 -7.72 -7.86
CA SER A 66 20.55 -6.42 -8.11
C SER A 66 22.07 -6.44 -7.93
N GLY A 67 22.72 -7.60 -8.12
CA GLY A 67 24.17 -7.72 -7.99
C GLY A 67 24.97 -7.28 -9.22
N GLU A 68 24.45 -7.41 -10.44
CA GLU A 68 25.33 -7.31 -11.63
C GLU A 68 24.89 -6.31 -12.73
N ASP A 69 23.62 -5.90 -12.81
CA ASP A 69 23.14 -5.15 -14.00
C ASP A 69 23.26 -3.62 -13.94
N TYR A 70 23.66 -3.03 -12.81
CA TYR A 70 23.73 -1.55 -12.65
C TYR A 70 25.13 -0.96 -12.74
N LEU A 71 26.18 -1.77 -12.61
CA LEU A 71 27.56 -1.29 -12.66
C LEU A 71 28.20 -1.35 -14.05
N SER A 72 27.51 -1.85 -15.07
CA SER A 72 28.04 -1.84 -16.43
C SER A 72 27.71 -0.49 -17.10
N PRO A 73 28.69 0.39 -17.35
CA PRO A 73 28.48 1.57 -18.18
C PRO A 73 28.02 1.15 -19.59
N PRO A 74 27.13 1.92 -20.24
CA PRO A 74 26.54 1.57 -21.54
C PRO A 74 27.54 1.64 -22.72
N TYR A 75 28.83 1.87 -22.47
CA TYR A 75 29.81 2.14 -23.52
C TYR A 75 30.78 1.01 -23.83
N ILE A 76 30.72 -0.14 -23.15
CA ILE A 76 31.57 -1.29 -23.48
C ILE A 76 30.73 -2.58 -23.45
N LYS A 77 29.85 -2.71 -24.42
CA LYS A 77 29.57 -4.01 -25.05
C LYS A 77 29.79 -3.82 -26.54
N CYS A 78 31.06 -3.69 -26.93
CA CYS A 78 31.46 -3.95 -28.30
C CYS A 78 31.14 -5.42 -28.55
N THR A 79 29.99 -5.67 -29.16
CA THR A 79 29.58 -6.98 -29.63
C THR A 79 30.70 -7.53 -30.50
N ASN A 80 31.35 -8.61 -30.05
CA ASN A 80 32.02 -9.50 -30.99
C ASN A 80 30.96 -9.88 -32.02
N ARG A 81 31.21 -9.54 -33.30
CA ARG A 81 30.30 -9.78 -34.43
C ARG A 81 29.95 -11.27 -34.61
N ASN A 82 30.67 -12.16 -33.92
CA ASN A 82 30.48 -13.62 -33.96
C ASN A 82 30.06 -14.22 -32.60
N GLY A 83 29.74 -13.39 -31.60
CA GLY A 83 29.11 -13.87 -30.37
C GLY A 83 27.61 -14.08 -30.62
N PRO A 84 26.98 -15.13 -30.05
CA PRO A 84 25.52 -15.22 -30.07
C PRO A 84 24.95 -13.90 -29.52
N PRO A 85 23.83 -13.41 -30.06
CA PRO A 85 23.27 -12.13 -29.65
C PRO A 85 23.16 -12.13 -28.13
N ASP A 86 23.76 -11.13 -27.51
CA ASP A 86 23.67 -10.86 -26.09
C ASP A 86 22.26 -10.34 -25.75
N GLY A 87 21.27 -11.16 -26.06
CA GLY A 87 20.03 -11.20 -25.32
C GLY A 87 20.29 -12.21 -24.23
N SER A 88 20.69 -11.76 -23.04
CA SER A 88 20.45 -12.55 -21.84
C SER A 88 18.98 -12.96 -21.88
N PRO A 89 18.65 -14.22 -22.23
CA PRO A 89 17.27 -14.63 -22.23
C PRO A 89 16.94 -14.61 -20.75
N ASN A 90 15.93 -13.83 -20.35
CA ASN A 90 15.32 -14.09 -19.05
C ASN A 90 15.00 -15.58 -19.03
N THR A 91 15.80 -16.36 -18.30
CA THR A 91 15.58 -17.80 -18.18
C THR A 91 14.13 -17.97 -17.74
N PRO A 92 13.41 -19.00 -18.22
CA PRO A 92 11.99 -19.15 -17.92
C PRO A 92 11.71 -19.02 -16.41
N GLU A 93 12.60 -19.54 -15.57
CA GLU A 93 12.59 -19.38 -14.11
C GLU A 93 12.68 -17.91 -13.66
N LYS A 94 13.68 -17.15 -14.12
CA LYS A 94 13.85 -15.72 -13.81
C LYS A 94 12.64 -14.88 -14.24
N ARG A 95 11.96 -15.26 -15.32
CA ARG A 95 10.74 -14.61 -15.81
C ARG A 95 9.55 -14.88 -14.90
N GLN A 96 9.35 -16.13 -14.48
CA GLN A 96 8.27 -16.50 -13.56
C GLN A 96 8.37 -15.72 -12.24
N SER A 97 9.56 -15.61 -11.66
CA SER A 97 9.76 -14.82 -10.44
C SER A 97 9.38 -13.35 -10.61
N LYS A 98 9.72 -12.73 -11.76
CA LYS A 98 9.31 -11.35 -12.07
C LYS A 98 7.80 -11.19 -12.20
N ILE A 99 7.12 -12.17 -12.81
CA ILE A 99 5.65 -12.18 -12.95
C ILE A 99 4.99 -12.27 -11.57
N ILE A 100 5.48 -13.17 -10.70
CA ILE A 100 4.98 -13.33 -9.33
C ILE A 100 5.16 -12.04 -8.53
N LEU A 101 6.37 -11.45 -8.58
CA LEU A 101 6.67 -10.18 -7.92
C LEU A 101 5.78 -9.04 -8.42
N PHE A 102 5.50 -8.99 -9.73
CA PHE A 102 4.58 -8.01 -10.31
C PHE A 102 3.17 -8.14 -9.72
N TRP A 103 2.63 -9.35 -9.60
CA TRP A 103 1.29 -9.57 -9.03
C TRP A 103 1.23 -9.23 -7.55
N ILE A 104 2.23 -9.64 -6.77
CA ILE A 104 2.31 -9.33 -5.34
C ILE A 104 2.39 -7.82 -5.12
N THR A 105 3.36 -7.15 -5.76
CA THR A 105 3.57 -5.69 -5.61
C THR A 105 2.48 -4.86 -6.27
N GLY A 106 1.77 -5.39 -7.27
CA GLY A 106 0.66 -4.69 -7.92
C GLY A 106 -0.68 -4.80 -7.18
N THR A 107 -0.92 -5.92 -6.50
CA THR A 107 -2.26 -6.26 -5.96
C THR A 107 -2.32 -6.09 -4.45
N PHE A 108 -1.34 -6.60 -3.70
CA PHE A 108 -1.39 -6.60 -2.23
C PHE A 108 -1.46 -5.19 -1.62
N PRO A 109 -0.70 -4.19 -2.11
CA PRO A 109 -0.78 -2.83 -1.58
C PRO A 109 -2.19 -2.25 -1.65
N ALA A 110 -2.92 -2.48 -2.74
CA ALA A 110 -4.29 -2.00 -2.87
C ALA A 110 -5.18 -2.66 -1.82
N ILE A 111 -5.10 -4.00 -1.68
CA ILE A 111 -5.87 -4.74 -0.67
C ILE A 111 -5.54 -4.24 0.75
N ILE A 112 -4.26 -4.08 1.08
CA ILE A 112 -3.83 -3.59 2.39
C ILE A 112 -4.40 -2.20 2.69
N VAL A 113 -4.31 -1.25 1.74
CA VAL A 113 -4.84 0.12 1.89
C VAL A 113 -6.35 0.09 2.16
N TRP A 114 -7.10 -0.68 1.39
CA TRP A 114 -8.56 -0.76 1.54
C TRP A 114 -8.97 -1.47 2.84
N LEU A 115 -8.28 -2.55 3.24
CA LEU A 115 -8.49 -3.21 4.53
C LEU A 115 -8.18 -2.28 5.70
N ALA A 116 -7.12 -1.47 5.60
CA ALA A 116 -6.76 -0.51 6.62
C ALA A 116 -7.81 0.61 6.75
N ARG A 117 -8.38 1.10 5.64
CA ARG A 117 -9.49 2.07 5.65
C ARG A 117 -10.74 1.49 6.32
N ILE A 118 -11.08 0.23 6.05
CA ILE A 118 -12.19 -0.47 6.70
C ILE A 118 -11.93 -0.62 8.20
N SER A 119 -10.71 -1.00 8.60
CA SER A 119 -10.28 -1.05 10.00
C SER A 119 -10.42 0.30 10.71
N ILE A 120 -9.96 1.39 10.08
CA ILE A 120 -10.12 2.76 10.62
C ILE A 120 -11.61 3.10 10.77
N CYS A 121 -12.44 2.81 9.77
CA CYS A 121 -13.89 3.06 9.83
C CYS A 121 -14.56 2.32 11.00
N LEU A 122 -14.26 1.03 11.17
CA LEU A 122 -14.76 0.22 12.28
C LEU A 122 -14.25 0.72 13.64
N SER A 123 -12.99 1.17 13.70
CA SER A 123 -12.40 1.76 14.90
C SER A 123 -13.11 3.05 15.30
N ILE A 124 -13.43 3.93 14.35
CA ILE A 124 -14.19 5.18 14.60
C ILE A 124 -15.61 4.84 15.07
N ALA A 125 -16.29 3.92 14.40
CA ALA A 125 -17.64 3.50 14.78
C ALA A 125 -17.68 2.93 16.21
N ARG A 126 -16.63 2.22 16.63
CA ARG A 126 -16.51 1.73 18.01
C ARG A 126 -16.38 2.87 19.03
N ILE A 127 -15.60 3.91 18.73
CA ILE A 127 -15.45 5.09 19.60
C ILE A 127 -16.79 5.83 19.72
N ASP A 128 -17.52 5.96 18.61
CA ASP A 128 -18.84 6.59 18.58
C ASP A 128 -19.86 5.82 19.45
N VAL A 129 -19.88 4.48 19.34
CA VAL A 129 -20.72 3.62 20.19
C VAL A 129 -20.42 3.81 21.69
N GLN A 130 -19.14 3.95 22.06
CA GLN A 130 -18.77 4.18 23.45
C GLN A 130 -19.25 5.54 23.99
N ASN A 131 -19.40 6.54 23.13
CA ASN A 131 -19.62 7.92 23.54
C ASN A 131 -21.07 8.39 23.40
N THR A 132 -21.84 7.85 22.44
CA THR A 132 -23.12 8.50 22.04
C THR A 132 -24.27 7.52 21.78
N ALA A 133 -24.03 6.22 21.56
CA ALA A 133 -25.12 5.27 21.27
C ALA A 133 -24.82 3.81 21.62
N ILE A 134 -25.79 3.09 22.20
CA ILE A 134 -25.71 1.65 22.51
C ILE A 134 -25.61 0.76 21.24
N ARG A 135 -25.89 1.30 20.04
CA ARG A 135 -25.93 0.56 18.75
C ARG A 135 -25.08 1.23 17.67
N ILE A 136 -24.48 0.40 16.80
CA ILE A 136 -23.73 0.86 15.61
C ILE A 136 -24.72 1.47 14.61
N PRO A 137 -24.50 2.72 14.13
CA PRO A 137 -25.42 3.36 13.20
C PRO A 137 -25.39 2.68 11.82
N LEU A 138 -26.55 2.66 11.14
CA LEU A 138 -26.70 2.03 9.82
C LEU A 138 -25.69 2.58 8.79
N TRP A 139 -25.38 3.87 8.86
CA TRP A 139 -24.41 4.53 7.97
C TRP A 139 -23.01 3.90 8.04
N THR A 140 -22.61 3.33 9.17
CA THR A 140 -21.32 2.61 9.30
C THR A 140 -21.29 1.37 8.42
N TYR A 141 -22.35 0.56 8.43
CA TYR A 141 -22.43 -0.64 7.60
C TYR A 141 -22.44 -0.29 6.11
N LEU A 142 -23.19 0.76 5.74
CA LEU A 142 -23.21 1.28 4.37
C LEU A 142 -21.83 1.74 3.92
N LEU A 143 -21.10 2.43 4.79
CA LEU A 143 -19.75 2.94 4.46
C LEU A 143 -18.73 1.80 4.31
N ILE A 144 -18.75 0.81 5.21
CA ILE A 144 -17.89 -0.37 5.10
C ILE A 144 -18.17 -1.13 3.81
N SER A 145 -19.45 -1.34 3.49
CA SER A 145 -19.86 -1.99 2.25
C SER A 145 -19.39 -1.20 1.03
N ALA A 146 -19.56 0.11 1.03
CA ALA A 146 -19.09 0.98 -0.05
C ALA A 146 -17.56 0.89 -0.23
N PHE A 147 -16.80 0.93 0.86
CA PHE A 147 -15.33 0.79 0.79
C PHE A 147 -14.89 -0.58 0.28
N ALA A 148 -15.54 -1.65 0.74
CA ALA A 148 -15.25 -3.01 0.25
C ALA A 148 -15.57 -3.15 -1.24
N LEU A 149 -16.71 -2.61 -1.69
CA LEU A 149 -17.11 -2.64 -3.10
C LEU A 149 -16.17 -1.83 -3.99
N VAL A 150 -15.83 -0.60 -3.60
CA VAL A 150 -14.92 0.25 -4.39
C VAL A 150 -13.51 -0.35 -4.41
N GLY A 151 -12.99 -0.79 -3.26
CA GLY A 151 -11.69 -1.44 -3.18
C GLY A 151 -11.63 -2.73 -4.00
N GLY A 152 -12.66 -3.57 -3.91
CA GLY A 152 -12.81 -4.77 -4.72
C GLY A 152 -12.85 -4.44 -6.21
N ALA A 153 -13.68 -3.49 -6.63
CA ALA A 153 -13.80 -3.09 -8.04
C ALA A 153 -12.47 -2.59 -8.62
N LEU A 154 -11.70 -1.78 -7.87
CA LEU A 154 -10.39 -1.30 -8.30
C LEU A 154 -9.36 -2.42 -8.45
N VAL A 155 -9.35 -3.38 -7.52
CA VAL A 155 -8.47 -4.55 -7.58
C VAL A 155 -8.86 -5.44 -8.75
N SER A 156 -10.16 -5.76 -8.89
CA SER A 156 -10.69 -6.58 -9.98
C SER A 156 -10.43 -5.94 -11.35
N GLN A 157 -10.59 -4.62 -11.49
CA GLN A 157 -10.27 -3.91 -12.73
C GLN A 157 -8.81 -4.11 -13.13
N LYS A 158 -7.87 -3.94 -12.18
CA LYS A 158 -6.43 -4.14 -12.45
C LYS A 158 -6.12 -5.58 -12.85
N ILE A 159 -6.65 -6.54 -12.11
CA ILE A 159 -6.46 -7.97 -12.39
C ILE A 159 -7.01 -8.30 -13.78
N TYR A 160 -8.23 -7.87 -14.08
CA TYR A 160 -8.87 -8.14 -15.36
C TYR A 160 -8.06 -7.62 -16.55
N VAL A 161 -7.61 -6.36 -16.49
CA VAL A 161 -6.82 -5.76 -17.58
C VAL A 161 -5.50 -6.51 -17.79
N CYS A 162 -4.82 -6.91 -16.71
CA CYS A 162 -3.52 -7.58 -16.81
C CYS A 162 -3.62 -9.08 -17.09
N ALA A 163 -4.69 -9.75 -16.67
CA ALA A 163 -4.93 -11.16 -16.98
C ALA A 163 -5.45 -11.35 -18.42
N ARG A 164 -5.96 -10.29 -19.07
CA ARG A 164 -6.55 -10.39 -20.41
C ARG A 164 -5.52 -10.63 -21.51
N SER A 165 -4.27 -10.21 -21.34
CA SER A 165 -3.23 -10.32 -22.35
C SER A 165 -1.90 -10.71 -21.72
N ASP A 166 -1.25 -11.74 -22.26
CA ASP A 166 0.06 -12.19 -21.80
C ASP A 166 1.24 -11.42 -22.44
N ALA A 167 0.95 -10.44 -23.30
CA ALA A 167 1.98 -9.70 -24.04
C ALA A 167 2.99 -9.00 -23.11
N TRP A 168 2.56 -8.59 -21.92
CA TRP A 168 3.42 -7.94 -20.93
C TRP A 168 4.43 -8.89 -20.27
N HIS A 169 4.20 -10.22 -20.28
CA HIS A 169 5.13 -11.22 -19.75
C HIS A 169 6.47 -11.25 -20.51
N TYR A 170 6.48 -10.85 -21.78
CA TYR A 170 7.65 -10.86 -22.65
C TYR A 170 8.40 -9.52 -22.68
N THR A 171 7.92 -8.52 -21.94
CA THR A 171 8.60 -7.23 -21.83
C THR A 171 9.81 -7.32 -20.90
N ASN A 172 10.89 -6.58 -21.20
CA ASN A 172 12.12 -6.60 -20.40
C ASN A 172 11.91 -6.27 -18.91
N SER A 173 10.86 -5.53 -18.57
CA SER A 173 10.51 -5.16 -17.19
C SER A 173 9.34 -5.93 -16.58
N VAL A 174 8.65 -6.80 -17.34
CA VAL A 174 7.45 -7.54 -16.89
C VAL A 174 6.43 -6.61 -16.22
N GLN A 175 5.83 -5.70 -16.99
CA GLN A 175 4.87 -4.72 -16.47
C GLN A 175 3.64 -4.59 -17.37
N CYS A 176 2.46 -4.76 -16.77
CA CYS A 176 1.19 -4.51 -17.43
C CYS A 176 0.80 -3.01 -17.34
N LEU A 177 0.36 -2.44 -18.45
CA LEU A 177 -0.10 -1.06 -18.54
C LEU A 177 -1.63 -1.00 -18.39
N VAL A 178 -2.10 -0.59 -17.21
CA VAL A 178 -3.54 -0.52 -16.89
C VAL A 178 -4.26 0.69 -17.54
N GLY A 179 -3.51 1.55 -18.24
CA GLY A 179 -4.04 2.72 -18.93
C GLY A 179 -4.30 3.91 -18.00
N LYS A 180 -4.44 5.11 -18.60
CA LYS A 180 -4.61 6.37 -17.85
C LYS A 180 -5.91 6.42 -17.06
N THR A 181 -6.99 5.86 -17.63
CA THR A 181 -8.32 5.84 -17.01
C THR A 181 -8.31 5.12 -15.66
N SER A 182 -7.65 3.97 -15.55
CA SER A 182 -7.53 3.25 -14.27
C SER A 182 -6.70 4.06 -13.26
N GLY A 183 -5.66 4.77 -13.71
CA GLY A 183 -4.90 5.70 -12.86
C GLY A 183 -5.78 6.79 -12.26
N TYR A 184 -6.59 7.48 -13.09
CA TYR A 184 -7.51 8.51 -12.61
C TYR A 184 -8.54 7.95 -11.62
N ILE A 185 -9.20 6.83 -11.95
CA ILE A 185 -10.21 6.22 -11.08
C ILE A 185 -9.59 5.83 -9.73
N SER A 186 -8.37 5.28 -9.72
CA SER A 186 -7.66 4.92 -8.50
C SER A 186 -7.36 6.14 -7.62
N ILE A 187 -6.89 7.25 -8.22
CA ILE A 187 -6.62 8.49 -7.47
C ILE A 187 -7.91 9.05 -6.89
N THR A 188 -8.97 9.16 -7.70
CA THR A 188 -10.25 9.71 -7.23
C THR A 188 -10.86 8.85 -6.13
N GLY A 189 -10.80 7.52 -6.26
CA GLY A 189 -11.29 6.60 -5.24
C GLY A 189 -10.53 6.74 -3.92
N ASP A 190 -9.20 6.88 -4.00
CA ASP A 190 -8.37 7.10 -2.82
C ASP A 190 -8.68 8.44 -2.13
N LEU A 191 -8.76 9.53 -2.89
CA LEU A 191 -9.07 10.87 -2.38
C LEU A 191 -10.46 10.94 -1.74
N LEU A 192 -11.46 10.32 -2.38
CA LEU A 192 -12.82 10.30 -1.85
C LEU A 192 -12.91 9.51 -0.54
N ALA A 193 -12.29 8.33 -0.47
CA ALA A 193 -12.28 7.53 0.75
C ALA A 193 -11.59 8.25 1.92
N ASP A 194 -10.44 8.88 1.66
CA ASP A 194 -9.68 9.60 2.68
C ASP A 194 -10.41 10.89 3.12
N SER A 195 -11.12 11.56 2.20
CA SER A 195 -11.97 12.73 2.49
C SER A 195 -13.15 12.35 3.39
N ILE A 196 -13.80 11.21 3.12
CA ILE A 196 -14.92 10.73 3.94
C ILE A 196 -14.44 10.36 5.34
N LEU A 197 -13.35 9.59 5.47
CA LEU A 197 -12.77 9.23 6.78
C LEU A 197 -12.39 10.48 7.58
N THR A 198 -11.74 11.43 6.92
CA THR A 198 -11.36 12.72 7.49
C THR A 198 -12.58 13.51 7.97
N ALA A 199 -13.64 13.61 7.16
CA ALA A 199 -14.86 14.31 7.53
C ALA A 199 -15.56 13.67 8.74
N ILE A 200 -15.58 12.34 8.82
CA ILE A 200 -16.14 11.61 9.96
C ILE A 200 -15.31 11.88 11.23
N SER A 201 -13.98 11.75 11.13
CA SER A 201 -13.08 12.06 12.24
C SER A 201 -13.25 13.50 12.72
N PHE A 202 -13.40 14.46 11.80
CA PHE A 202 -13.62 15.86 12.14
C PHE A 202 -14.97 16.11 12.81
N ARG A 203 -16.05 15.51 12.31
CA ARG A 203 -17.39 15.60 12.93
C ARG A 203 -17.36 15.07 14.37
N LEU A 204 -16.65 13.97 14.62
CA LEU A 204 -16.51 13.38 15.95
C LEU A 204 -15.70 14.30 16.89
N LEU A 205 -14.64 14.97 16.39
CA LEU A 205 -13.89 15.98 17.16
C LEU A 205 -14.76 17.15 17.59
N TRP A 206 -15.63 17.63 16.69
CA TRP A 206 -16.42 18.84 16.91
C TRP A 206 -17.61 18.62 17.84
N LYS A 207 -18.31 17.48 17.70
CA LYS A 207 -19.59 17.26 18.36
C LYS A 207 -19.47 16.68 19.77
N ALA A 208 -18.40 15.94 20.06
CA ALA A 208 -18.32 15.19 21.29
C ALA A 208 -17.48 15.91 22.36
N HIS A 209 -17.98 15.92 23.59
CA HIS A 209 -17.29 16.44 24.77
C HIS A 209 -16.21 15.43 25.25
N ILE A 210 -15.26 15.16 24.35
CA ILE A 210 -14.28 14.09 24.49
C ILE A 210 -13.11 14.52 25.39
N ARG A 211 -12.61 13.61 26.23
CA ARG A 211 -11.37 13.75 27.02
C ARG A 211 -10.18 14.15 26.14
N ARG A 212 -9.29 15.02 26.65
CA ARG A 212 -8.15 15.59 25.89
C ARG A 212 -7.21 14.55 25.26
N SER A 213 -7.13 13.32 25.82
CA SER A 213 -6.33 12.23 25.26
C SER A 213 -6.88 11.75 23.91
N GLN A 214 -8.18 11.46 23.84
CA GLN A 214 -8.88 11.02 22.62
C GLN A 214 -8.86 12.08 21.50
N LYS A 215 -8.88 13.38 21.85
CA LYS A 215 -8.71 14.46 20.87
C LYS A 215 -7.34 14.45 20.19
N ARG A 216 -6.27 14.17 20.94
CA ARG A 216 -4.91 14.04 20.35
C ARG A 216 -4.85 12.89 19.36
N VAL A 217 -5.48 11.76 19.68
CA VAL A 217 -5.49 10.57 18.82
C VAL A 217 -6.24 10.81 17.52
N LEU A 218 -7.39 11.49 17.60
CA LEU A 218 -8.19 11.81 16.43
C LEU A 218 -7.53 12.88 15.53
N SER A 219 -6.72 13.79 16.10
CA SER A 219 -5.85 14.69 15.34
C SER A 219 -4.75 13.94 14.58
N TRP A 220 -4.09 12.96 15.21
CA TRP A 220 -3.09 12.13 14.54
C TRP A 220 -3.69 11.27 13.42
N LEU A 221 -4.91 10.75 13.60
CA LEU A 221 -5.64 10.04 12.54
C LEU A 221 -5.88 10.93 11.31
N PHE A 222 -6.24 12.19 11.55
CA PHE A 222 -6.40 13.18 10.47
C PHE A 222 -5.07 13.43 9.73
N ALA A 223 -3.97 13.63 10.45
CA ALA A 223 -2.65 13.80 9.86
C ALA A 223 -2.22 12.55 9.05
N ALA A 224 -2.49 11.35 9.56
CA ALA A 224 -2.19 10.10 8.88
C ALA A 224 -2.98 9.94 7.57
N ASN A 225 -4.28 10.30 7.57
CA ASN A 225 -5.12 10.26 6.38
C ASN A 225 -4.67 11.27 5.31
N ILE A 226 -4.25 12.48 5.70
CA ILE A 226 -3.69 13.46 4.76
C ILE A 226 -2.41 12.95 4.12
N PHE A 227 -1.49 12.41 4.93
CA PHE A 227 -0.22 11.89 4.42
C PHE A 227 -0.43 10.68 3.49
N SER A 228 -1.35 9.78 3.87
CA SER A 228 -1.79 8.67 3.02
C SER A 228 -2.32 9.14 1.67
N SER A 229 -3.20 10.15 1.70
CA SER A 229 -3.76 10.76 0.49
C SER A 229 -2.68 11.35 -0.40
N LEU A 230 -1.72 12.08 0.18
CA LEU A 230 -0.58 12.63 -0.56
C LEU A 230 0.26 11.52 -1.21
N ALA A 231 0.59 10.45 -0.46
CA ALA A 231 1.30 9.30 -1.00
C ALA A 231 0.51 8.58 -2.11
N GLY A 232 -0.82 8.50 -1.98
CA GLY A 232 -1.72 7.96 -3.00
C GLY A 232 -1.73 8.79 -4.29
N VAL A 233 -1.79 10.12 -4.17
CA VAL A 233 -1.69 11.04 -5.32
C VAL A 233 -0.34 10.90 -6.00
N LEU A 234 0.76 10.90 -5.23
CA LEU A 234 2.11 10.71 -5.77
C LEU A 234 2.20 9.40 -6.54
N TYR A 235 1.76 8.27 -5.96
CA TYR A 235 1.73 6.98 -6.64
C TYR A 235 0.90 7.04 -7.93
N GLY A 236 -0.29 7.62 -7.89
CA GLY A 236 -1.18 7.70 -9.04
C GLY A 236 -0.62 8.57 -10.17
N VAL A 237 -0.02 9.72 -9.84
CA VAL A 237 0.68 10.58 -10.80
C VAL A 237 1.83 9.82 -11.45
N MET A 238 2.64 9.11 -10.64
CA MET A 238 3.74 8.30 -11.16
C MET A 238 3.23 7.17 -12.06
N ALA A 239 2.09 6.56 -11.75
CA ALA A 239 1.45 5.55 -12.59
C ALA A 239 0.94 6.10 -13.93
N ILE A 240 0.40 7.33 -13.95
CA ILE A 240 -0.08 8.00 -15.17
C ILE A 240 1.11 8.42 -16.05
N VAL A 241 2.16 8.99 -15.43
CA VAL A 241 3.36 9.49 -16.12
C VAL A 241 4.32 8.36 -16.48
N ALA A 242 4.12 7.14 -15.96
CA ALA A 242 4.98 5.97 -16.19
C ALA A 242 5.30 5.70 -17.67
N ASN A 243 4.38 6.02 -18.59
CA ASN A 243 4.59 5.88 -20.04
C ASN A 243 5.70 6.80 -20.59
N LYS A 244 6.00 7.92 -19.91
CA LYS A 244 7.07 8.86 -20.30
C LYS A 244 8.39 8.62 -19.56
N LEU A 245 8.39 7.84 -18.47
CA LEU A 245 9.52 7.66 -17.55
C LEU A 245 10.54 6.58 -17.99
N GLY A 246 10.28 5.87 -19.10
CA GLY A 246 11.22 4.90 -19.66
C GLY A 246 11.66 3.84 -18.65
N ARG A 247 12.98 3.61 -18.52
CA ARG A 247 13.55 2.54 -17.67
C ARG A 247 13.51 2.83 -16.16
N SER A 248 13.35 4.08 -15.74
CA SER A 248 13.28 4.46 -14.31
C SER A 248 11.90 4.23 -13.68
N ARG A 249 10.91 3.76 -14.46
CA ARG A 249 9.52 3.61 -14.00
C ARG A 249 9.31 2.53 -12.92
N SER A 250 9.95 1.37 -13.06
CA SER A 250 9.77 0.23 -12.15
C SER A 250 10.26 0.51 -10.73
N PRO A 251 11.48 1.07 -10.51
CA PRO A 251 11.91 1.38 -9.15
C PRO A 251 11.06 2.49 -8.53
N LEU A 252 10.64 3.51 -9.29
CA LEU A 252 9.84 4.62 -8.75
C LEU A 252 8.41 4.22 -8.35
N LEU A 253 7.79 3.32 -9.11
CA LEU A 253 6.48 2.77 -8.76
C LEU A 253 6.58 1.86 -7.54
N SER A 254 7.59 0.98 -7.49
CA SER A 254 7.88 0.18 -6.30
C SER A 254 8.15 1.09 -5.09
N MET A 255 8.94 2.16 -5.27
CA MET A 255 9.23 3.16 -4.25
C MET A 255 7.97 3.76 -3.62
N SER A 256 7.07 4.23 -4.47
CA SER A 256 5.84 4.87 -4.01
C SER A 256 4.90 3.88 -3.27
N ILE A 257 4.90 2.61 -3.69
CA ILE A 257 4.08 1.55 -3.09
C ILE A 257 4.52 1.24 -1.66
N HIS A 258 5.81 0.98 -1.43
CA HIS A 258 6.27 0.55 -0.11
C HIS A 258 6.36 1.70 0.90
N ILE A 259 6.25 2.96 0.46
CA ILE A 259 6.07 4.10 1.37
C ILE A 259 4.60 4.19 1.80
N LYS A 260 3.64 4.01 0.88
CA LYS A 260 2.21 4.17 1.14
C LYS A 260 1.66 3.15 2.14
N VAL A 261 2.05 1.88 1.99
CA VAL A 261 1.47 0.76 2.75
C VAL A 261 1.73 0.85 4.26
N PRO A 262 2.99 0.99 4.73
CA PRO A 262 3.27 0.88 6.15
C PRO A 262 2.81 2.12 6.93
N PHE A 263 2.65 3.26 6.27
CA PHE A 263 2.23 4.50 6.92
C PHE A 263 0.79 4.45 7.41
N ILE A 264 -0.13 3.93 6.58
CA ILE A 264 -1.55 3.80 6.92
C ILE A 264 -1.72 2.76 8.05
N GLY A 265 -1.00 1.65 7.98
CA GLY A 265 -1.03 0.59 8.98
C GLY A 265 -0.39 0.95 10.32
N SER A 266 0.71 1.71 10.33
CA SER A 266 1.44 2.08 11.56
C SER A 266 0.76 3.19 12.34
N PHE A 267 0.46 4.31 11.68
CA PHE A 267 0.08 5.55 12.36
C PHE A 267 -1.38 5.56 12.80
N GLY A 268 -2.29 4.95 12.03
CA GLY A 268 -3.68 4.82 12.45
C GLY A 268 -3.85 3.98 13.71
N VAL A 269 -2.91 3.08 13.97
CA VAL A 269 -3.04 2.00 14.95
C VAL A 269 -2.29 2.28 16.25
N PHE A 270 -1.07 2.81 16.15
CA PHE A 270 -0.27 3.15 17.32
C PHE A 270 -0.96 4.20 18.22
N PHE A 271 -1.70 5.15 17.64
CA PHE A 271 -2.30 6.22 18.43
C PHE A 271 -3.69 5.87 18.99
N LEU A 272 -4.44 4.97 18.35
CA LEU A 272 -5.62 4.35 18.97
C LEU A 272 -5.29 3.70 20.33
N PHE A 273 -4.03 3.25 20.49
CA PHE A 273 -3.49 2.68 21.73
C PHE A 273 -3.34 3.72 22.85
N SER A 274 -2.81 4.91 22.57
CA SER A 274 -2.60 5.96 23.58
C SER A 274 -3.90 6.61 24.06
N SER A 275 -5.04 6.27 23.47
CA SER A 275 -6.35 6.82 23.83
C SER A 275 -7.13 6.02 24.87
N LEU A 276 -6.79 4.73 25.00
CA LEU A 276 -7.56 3.74 25.78
C LEU A 276 -6.94 3.45 27.15
N ASP A 277 -5.82 4.10 27.45
CA ASP A 277 -5.22 4.26 28.78
C ASP A 277 -5.38 5.73 29.22
#